data_AF-A0A6J6YJG1-F1
#
_entry.id   AF-A0A6J6YJG1-F1
#
_cell.length_a   1.000
_cell.length_b   1.000
_cell.length_c   1.000
_cell.angle_alpha   90.00
_cell.angle_beta   90.00
_cell.angle_gamma   90.00
#
_symmetry.space_group_name_H-M   'P 1'
#
loop_
_entity.id
_entity.type
_entity.pdbx_description
1 polymer ?
#
loop_
_entity_poly.entity_id
_entity_poly.type
_entity_poly.pdbx_seq_one_letter_code
_entity_poly.pdbx_strand_id
1 'polypeptide(L)'
;MESFRFNVAVARVMELVNAVRKAIDSGCGGADPAVREGAEVIAIALSLVAPFTAEEMWERLGHKPAIALAGWPKLDPKLLVEDAVTAILQINGKIKDRIEVSPTITDAELQALALANPGVIAGLVGATVKNVIVRAPKLVNIVI
;
A
#
# COMPACT_ATOMS: atom_id res chain seq x y z
N MET A 1 -6.58 -13.43 -11.02
CA MET A 1 -7.46 -14.53 -11.51
C MET A 1 -6.68 -15.74 -11.98
N GLU A 2 -5.58 -15.56 -12.72
CA GLU A 2 -4.80 -16.67 -13.31
C GLU A 2 -4.20 -17.66 -12.29
N SER A 3 -3.93 -17.22 -11.06
CA SER A 3 -3.46 -18.11 -10.00
C SER A 3 -4.59 -18.78 -9.20
N PHE A 4 -5.86 -18.69 -9.64
CA PHE A 4 -7.06 -19.23 -8.98
C PHE A 4 -7.28 -18.80 -7.50
N ARG A 5 -6.63 -17.69 -7.08
CA ARG A 5 -6.77 -17.12 -5.72
C ARG A 5 -7.89 -16.09 -5.65
N PHE A 6 -9.13 -16.52 -5.86
CA PHE A 6 -10.31 -15.65 -5.90
C PHE A 6 -10.57 -14.92 -4.58
N ASN A 7 -10.37 -15.60 -3.45
CA ASN A 7 -10.47 -15.01 -2.12
C ASN A 7 -9.52 -13.81 -1.93
N VAL A 8 -8.29 -13.91 -2.44
CA VAL A 8 -7.32 -12.80 -2.39
C VAL A 8 -7.78 -11.65 -3.26
N ALA A 9 -8.35 -11.92 -4.44
CA ALA A 9 -8.88 -10.86 -5.31
C ALA A 9 -10.02 -10.09 -4.61
N VAL A 10 -10.96 -10.80 -3.97
CA VAL A 10 -12.03 -10.17 -3.18
C VAL A 10 -11.47 -9.35 -2.03
N ALA A 11 -10.49 -9.88 -1.29
CA ALA A 11 -9.84 -9.14 -0.21
C ALA A 11 -9.19 -7.83 -0.70
N ARG A 12 -8.53 -7.83 -1.86
CA ARG A 12 -7.97 -6.60 -2.46
C ARG A 12 -9.04 -5.60 -2.88
N VAL A 13 -10.19 -6.07 -3.37
CA VAL A 13 -11.33 -5.18 -3.66
C VAL A 13 -11.85 -4.54 -2.37
N MET A 14 -11.96 -5.31 -1.27
CA MET A 14 -12.37 -4.77 0.04
C MET A 14 -11.38 -3.71 0.57
N GLU A 15 -10.07 -3.95 0.42
CA GLU A 15 -9.04 -2.96 0.77
C GLU A 15 -9.22 -1.67 -0.03
N LEU A 16 -9.45 -1.76 -1.34
CA LEU A 16 -9.70 -0.59 -2.18
C LEU A 16 -10.98 0.16 -1.79
N VAL A 17 -12.07 -0.55 -1.52
CA VAL A 17 -13.33 0.05 -1.02
C VAL A 17 -13.06 0.85 0.27
N ASN A 18 -12.31 0.29 1.22
CA ASN A 18 -11.98 0.99 2.46
C ASN A 18 -11.12 2.24 2.21
N ALA A 19 -10.16 2.16 1.29
CA ALA A 19 -9.32 3.31 0.93
C ALA A 19 -10.14 4.44 0.28
N VAL A 20 -10.99 4.12 -0.68
CA VAL A 20 -11.88 5.09 -1.35
C VAL A 20 -12.87 5.69 -0.34
N ARG A 21 -13.45 4.87 0.54
CA ARG A 21 -14.34 5.35 1.60
C ARG A 21 -13.65 6.34 2.53
N LYS A 22 -12.42 6.03 2.95
CA LYS A 22 -11.61 6.94 3.77
C LYS A 22 -11.32 8.27 3.04
N ALA A 23 -11.00 8.21 1.74
CA ALA A 23 -10.78 9.41 0.92
C ALA A 23 -12.04 10.29 0.82
N ILE A 24 -13.23 9.68 0.77
CA ILE A 24 -14.51 10.38 0.80
C ILE A 24 -14.77 11.03 2.16
N ASP A 25 -14.66 10.24 3.24
CA ASP A 25 -15.10 10.64 4.57
C ASP A 25 -14.12 11.60 5.26
N SER A 26 -12.83 11.54 4.91
CA SER A 26 -11.76 12.26 5.61
C SER A 26 -10.68 12.86 4.71
N GLY A 27 -10.78 12.70 3.39
CA GLY A 27 -9.78 13.12 2.42
C GLY A 27 -10.28 14.19 1.45
N CYS A 28 -10.02 13.97 0.16
CA CYS A 28 -10.39 14.88 -0.93
C CYS A 28 -11.91 14.95 -1.21
N GLY A 29 -12.71 14.03 -0.63
CA GLY A 29 -14.16 14.02 -0.75
C GLY A 29 -14.68 13.30 -2.00
N GLY A 30 -15.99 13.07 -2.05
CA GLY A 30 -16.63 12.24 -3.07
C GLY A 30 -16.63 12.79 -4.50
N ALA A 31 -16.39 14.09 -4.67
CA ALA A 31 -16.34 14.74 -5.99
C ALA A 31 -14.96 14.67 -6.65
N ASP A 32 -13.94 14.17 -5.94
CA ASP A 32 -12.58 14.10 -6.45
C ASP A 32 -12.46 13.09 -7.62
N PRO A 33 -11.78 13.43 -8.72
CA PRO A 33 -11.59 12.52 -9.85
C PRO A 33 -10.95 11.17 -9.48
N ALA A 34 -10.02 11.14 -8.51
CA ALA A 34 -9.39 9.90 -8.07
C ALA A 34 -10.35 9.00 -7.30
N VAL A 35 -11.30 9.58 -6.56
CA VAL A 35 -12.38 8.82 -5.91
C VAL A 35 -13.31 8.20 -6.96
N ARG A 36 -13.63 8.95 -8.02
CA ARG A 36 -14.44 8.44 -9.13
C ARG A 36 -13.74 7.29 -9.85
N GLU A 37 -12.47 7.46 -10.20
CA GLU A 37 -11.65 6.39 -10.80
C GLU A 37 -11.59 5.16 -9.89
N GLY A 38 -11.37 5.36 -8.58
CA GLY A 38 -11.39 4.27 -7.60
C GLY A 38 -12.71 3.49 -7.59
N ALA A 39 -13.85 4.19 -7.64
CA ALA A 39 -15.17 3.57 -7.72
C ALA A 39 -15.40 2.79 -9.02
N GLU A 40 -14.91 3.30 -10.15
CA GLU A 40 -14.96 2.63 -11.45
C GLU A 40 -14.14 1.33 -11.44
N VAL A 41 -12.92 1.37 -10.89
CA VAL A 41 -12.06 0.18 -10.74
C VAL A 41 -12.69 -0.85 -9.82
N ILE A 42 -13.32 -0.42 -8.71
CA ILE A 42 -14.06 -1.33 -7.83
C ILE A 42 -15.19 -2.02 -8.60
N ALA A 43 -16.00 -1.28 -9.37
CA ALA A 43 -17.09 -1.87 -10.15
C ALA A 43 -16.56 -2.93 -11.14
N ILE A 44 -15.50 -2.60 -11.90
CA ILE A 44 -14.88 -3.52 -12.87
C ILE A 44 -14.36 -4.78 -12.16
N ALA A 45 -13.61 -4.64 -11.06
CA ALA A 45 -13.08 -5.78 -10.33
C ALA A 45 -14.18 -6.65 -9.70
N LEU A 46 -15.24 -6.01 -9.17
CA LEU A 46 -16.38 -6.67 -8.55
C LEU A 46 -17.24 -7.44 -9.56
N SER A 47 -17.27 -7.01 -10.83
CA SER A 47 -18.04 -7.69 -11.89
C SER A 47 -17.72 -9.18 -12.05
N LEU A 48 -16.51 -9.59 -11.66
CA LEU A 48 -16.06 -10.98 -11.75
C LEU A 48 -16.68 -11.90 -10.68
N VAL A 49 -17.26 -11.33 -9.62
CA VAL A 49 -17.80 -12.10 -8.48
C VAL A 49 -19.23 -11.68 -8.11
N ALA A 50 -19.64 -10.45 -8.38
CA ALA A 50 -20.98 -9.91 -8.16
C ALA A 50 -21.41 -9.02 -9.35
N PRO A 51 -21.68 -9.63 -10.53
CA PRO A 51 -21.90 -8.90 -11.78
C PRO A 51 -23.11 -7.95 -11.74
N PHE A 52 -24.22 -8.35 -11.11
CA PHE A 52 -25.42 -7.51 -11.04
C PHE A 52 -25.21 -6.23 -10.23
N THR A 53 -24.52 -6.34 -9.10
CA THR A 53 -24.16 -5.18 -8.27
C THR A 53 -23.19 -4.27 -9.01
N ALA A 54 -22.20 -4.85 -9.69
CA ALA A 54 -21.24 -4.09 -10.48
C ALA A 54 -21.91 -3.35 -11.65
N GLU A 55 -22.87 -3.97 -12.33
CA GLU A 55 -23.63 -3.37 -13.42
C GLU A 55 -24.44 -2.16 -12.93
N GLU A 56 -25.16 -2.30 -11.81
CA GLU A 56 -25.90 -1.19 -11.22
C GLU A 56 -24.97 -0.04 -10.78
N MET A 57 -23.80 -0.36 -10.21
CA MET A 57 -22.77 0.64 -9.88
C MET A 57 -22.28 1.37 -11.14
N TRP A 58 -22.01 0.65 -12.22
CA TRP A 58 -21.53 1.18 -13.48
C TRP A 58 -22.52 2.14 -14.12
N GLU A 59 -23.81 1.77 -14.13
CA GLU A 59 -24.89 2.64 -14.59
C GLU A 59 -25.02 3.90 -13.72
N ARG A 60 -24.98 3.75 -12.39
CA ARG A 60 -25.03 4.89 -11.45
C ARG A 60 -23.85 5.86 -11.61
N LEU A 61 -22.68 5.36 -12.04
CA LEU A 61 -21.51 6.18 -12.38
C LEU A 61 -21.64 6.90 -13.73
N GLY A 62 -22.74 6.65 -14.45
CA GLY A 62 -23.08 7.28 -15.73
C GLY A 62 -22.51 6.57 -16.96
N HIS A 63 -21.98 5.35 -16.80
CA HIS A 63 -21.34 4.63 -17.90
C HIS A 63 -22.31 3.78 -18.71
N LYS A 64 -22.03 3.71 -20.02
CA LYS A 64 -22.65 2.81 -21.00
C LYS A 64 -21.58 2.46 -22.04
N PRO A 65 -21.58 1.26 -22.67
CA PRO A 65 -22.49 0.13 -22.49
C PRO A 65 -22.19 -0.68 -21.21
N ALA A 66 -22.76 -1.89 -21.11
CA ALA A 66 -22.63 -2.76 -19.94
C ALA A 66 -21.19 -2.99 -19.48
N ILE A 67 -21.00 -3.22 -18.17
CA ILE A 67 -19.66 -3.29 -17.56
C ILE A 67 -18.82 -4.44 -18.12
N ALA A 68 -19.49 -5.50 -18.59
CA ALA A 68 -18.85 -6.63 -19.27
C ALA A 68 -18.01 -6.22 -20.50
N LEU A 69 -18.25 -5.04 -21.07
CA LEU A 69 -17.52 -4.49 -22.22
C LEU A 69 -16.50 -3.40 -21.84
N ALA A 70 -16.39 -3.04 -20.56
CA ALA A 70 -15.50 -1.96 -20.11
C ALA A 70 -14.01 -2.30 -20.25
N GLY A 71 -13.66 -3.59 -20.19
CA GLY A 71 -12.28 -4.04 -20.16
C GLY A 71 -11.57 -3.72 -18.84
N TRP A 72 -10.26 -4.02 -18.77
CA TRP A 72 -9.45 -3.68 -17.60
C TRP A 72 -8.86 -2.28 -17.73
N PRO A 73 -8.82 -1.48 -16.64
CA PRO A 73 -8.23 -0.15 -16.66
C PRO A 73 -6.75 -0.21 -17.04
N LYS A 74 -6.28 0.82 -17.77
CA LYS A 74 -4.87 0.96 -18.11
C LYS A 74 -4.11 1.47 -16.89
N LEU A 75 -3.04 0.76 -16.53
CA LEU A 75 -2.16 1.15 -15.44
C LEU A 75 -1.25 2.30 -15.88
N ASP A 76 -1.21 3.40 -15.13
CA ASP A 76 -0.17 4.41 -15.25
C ASP A 76 1.01 4.04 -14.33
N PRO A 77 2.19 3.67 -14.87
CA PRO A 77 3.34 3.31 -14.06
C PRO A 77 3.83 4.43 -13.13
N LYS A 78 3.49 5.70 -13.42
CA LYS A 78 3.89 6.83 -12.59
C LYS A 78 3.17 6.84 -11.24
N LEU A 79 1.94 6.31 -11.18
CA LEU A 79 1.15 6.22 -9.96
C LEU A 79 1.55 5.03 -9.07
N LEU A 80 2.46 4.17 -9.54
CA LEU A 80 3.04 3.08 -8.77
C LEU A 80 4.26 3.50 -7.94
N VAL A 81 4.76 4.72 -8.16
CA VAL A 81 5.89 5.23 -7.40
C VAL A 81 5.34 5.69 -6.05
N GLU A 82 5.62 4.92 -5.01
CA GLU A 82 5.35 5.34 -3.63
C GLU A 82 6.31 6.50 -3.28
N ASP A 83 5.82 7.61 -2.72
CA ASP A 83 6.70 8.71 -2.31
C ASP A 83 7.52 8.36 -1.05
N ALA A 84 6.98 7.46 -0.23
CA ALA A 84 7.62 6.94 0.97
C ALA A 84 7.23 5.49 1.20
N VAL A 85 8.18 4.70 1.70
CA VAL A 85 7.98 3.32 2.13
C VAL A 85 8.25 3.21 3.62
N THR A 86 7.51 2.34 4.31
CA THR A 86 7.76 2.07 5.72
C THR A 86 8.95 1.11 5.88
N ALA A 87 10.06 1.61 6.42
CA ALA A 87 11.19 0.81 6.87
C ALA A 87 10.98 0.33 8.31
N ILE A 88 11.20 -0.96 8.55
CA ILE A 88 11.09 -1.57 9.87
C ILE A 88 12.47 -1.58 10.53
N LEU A 89 12.55 -1.04 11.74
CA LEU A 89 13.77 -1.05 12.56
C LEU A 89 13.68 -2.15 13.61
N GLN A 90 14.69 -3.02 13.66
CA GLN A 90 14.74 -4.18 14.54
C GLN A 90 16.04 -4.23 15.35
N ILE A 91 15.94 -4.81 16.55
CA ILE A 91 17.08 -5.22 17.36
C ILE A 91 16.92 -6.70 17.72
N ASN A 92 17.89 -7.54 17.36
CA ASN A 92 17.83 -8.99 17.51
C ASN A 92 16.50 -9.58 17.01
N GLY A 93 16.02 -9.10 15.86
CA GLY A 93 14.76 -9.54 15.23
C GLY A 93 13.47 -9.01 15.86
N LYS A 94 13.54 -8.24 16.95
CA LYS A 94 12.37 -7.58 17.56
C LYS A 94 12.16 -6.19 16.99
N ILE A 95 10.96 -5.89 16.50
CA ILE A 95 10.59 -4.56 16.00
C ILE A 95 10.69 -3.54 17.14
N LYS A 96 11.44 -2.47 16.89
CA LYS A 96 11.59 -1.34 17.81
C LYS A 96 10.82 -0.13 17.33
N ASP A 97 10.88 0.13 16.03
CA ASP A 97 10.19 1.27 15.44
C ASP A 97 9.92 1.05 13.94
N ARG A 98 9.12 1.94 13.35
CA ARG A 98 8.86 2.03 11.92
C ARG A 98 9.03 3.48 11.47
N ILE A 99 9.85 3.69 10.44
CA ILE A 99 10.09 5.03 9.89
C ILE A 99 9.68 5.07 8.42
N GLU A 100 9.20 6.21 7.95
CA GLU A 100 8.96 6.45 6.53
C GLU A 100 10.25 6.96 5.88
N VAL A 101 10.65 6.31 4.79
CA VAL A 101 11.88 6.63 4.04
C VAL A 101 11.61 6.65 2.55
N SER A 102 12.48 7.31 1.80
CA SER A 102 12.42 7.25 0.34
C SER A 102 12.52 5.79 -0.14
N PRO A 103 11.73 5.36 -1.14
CA PRO A 103 11.90 4.05 -1.76
C PRO A 103 13.28 3.86 -2.42
N THR A 104 13.97 4.96 -2.74
CA THR A 104 15.30 4.97 -3.34
C THR A 104 16.44 5.18 -2.33
N ILE A 105 16.14 5.16 -1.02
CA ILE A 105 17.14 5.32 0.03
C ILE A 105 18.25 4.28 -0.10
N THR A 106 19.49 4.68 0.10
CA THR A 106 20.63 3.76 0.09
C THR A 106 20.73 3.00 1.43
N ASP A 107 21.38 1.83 1.41
CA ASP A 107 21.63 1.06 2.64
C ASP A 107 22.38 1.91 3.69
N ALA A 108 23.32 2.76 3.26
CA ALA A 108 24.11 3.62 4.15
C ALA A 108 23.26 4.71 4.82
N GLU A 109 22.40 5.38 4.05
CA GLU A 109 21.49 6.41 4.58
C GLU A 109 20.46 5.79 5.52
N LEU A 110 19.88 4.64 5.14
CA LEU A 110 18.91 3.94 5.96
C LEU A 110 19.53 3.45 7.28
N GLN A 111 20.78 2.99 7.25
CA GLN A 111 21.53 2.64 8.46
C GLN A 111 21.72 3.85 9.39
N ALA A 112 22.11 5.00 8.83
CA ALA A 112 22.32 6.22 9.61
C ALA A 112 21.02 6.68 10.29
N LEU A 113 19.90 6.67 9.56
CA LEU A 113 18.57 6.97 10.12
C LEU A 113 18.17 5.99 11.22
N ALA A 114 18.44 4.69 11.03
CA ALA A 114 18.12 3.68 12.03
C ALA A 114 18.92 3.86 13.33
N LEU A 115 20.23 4.16 13.22
CA LEU A 115 21.09 4.38 14.39
C LEU A 115 20.79 5.70 15.12
N ALA A 116 20.27 6.70 14.41
CA ALA A 116 19.83 7.97 14.98
C ALA A 116 18.41 7.90 15.59
N ASN A 117 17.67 6.82 15.37
CA ASN A 117 16.29 6.69 15.84
C ASN A 117 16.23 6.55 17.38
N PRO A 118 15.41 7.34 18.09
CA PRO A 118 15.32 7.29 19.55
C PRO A 118 14.95 5.93 20.13
N GLY A 119 14.05 5.18 19.46
CA GLY A 119 13.63 3.84 19.87
C GLY A 119 14.74 2.81 19.73
N VAL A 120 15.59 2.96 18.72
CA VAL A 120 16.80 2.15 18.54
C VAL A 120 17.86 2.52 19.58
N ILE A 121 18.16 3.81 19.77
CA ILE A 121 19.14 4.28 20.76
C ILE A 121 18.79 3.79 22.15
N ALA A 122 17.52 3.90 22.56
CA ALA A 122 17.03 3.38 23.84
C ALA A 122 17.21 1.86 23.95
N GLY A 123 17.06 1.13 22.84
CA GLY A 123 17.26 -0.32 22.78
C GLY A 123 18.73 -0.76 22.75
N LEU A 124 19.67 0.16 22.51
CA LEU A 124 21.11 -0.10 22.44
C LEU A 124 21.87 0.29 23.71
N VAL A 125 21.22 0.91 24.71
CA VAL A 125 21.88 1.34 25.95
C VAL A 125 22.55 0.15 26.66
N GLY A 126 23.87 0.22 26.83
CA GLY A 126 24.68 -0.81 27.49
C GLY A 126 24.99 -2.05 26.63
N ALA A 127 24.61 -2.05 25.34
CA ALA A 127 24.86 -3.13 24.41
C ALA A 127 25.93 -2.76 23.36
N THR A 128 26.71 -3.74 22.90
CA THR A 128 27.70 -3.53 21.83
C THR A 128 27.12 -4.04 20.52
N VAL A 129 27.11 -3.22 19.47
CA VAL A 129 26.63 -3.63 18.15
C VAL A 129 27.63 -4.59 17.52
N LYS A 130 27.18 -5.83 17.24
CA LYS A 130 27.99 -6.86 16.55
C LYS A 130 27.88 -6.77 15.04
N ASN A 131 26.67 -6.49 14.54
CA ASN A 131 26.40 -6.43 13.11
C ASN A 131 25.16 -5.57 12.83
N VAL A 132 25.12 -4.92 11.66
CA VAL A 132 23.95 -4.19 11.18
C VAL A 132 23.59 -4.74 9.81
N ILE A 133 22.39 -5.32 9.70
CA ILE A 133 21.88 -5.90 8.48
C ILE A 133 20.86 -4.94 7.90
N VAL A 134 21.20 -4.34 6.76
CA VAL A 134 20.31 -3.42 6.03
C VAL A 134 19.80 -4.12 4.77
N ARG A 135 18.51 -3.96 4.50
CA ARG A 135 17.89 -4.29 3.23
C ARG A 135 17.00 -3.12 2.84
N ALA A 136 17.60 -2.11 2.22
CA ALA A 136 16.83 -0.98 1.75
C ALA A 136 15.76 -1.42 0.74
N PRO A 137 14.61 -0.72 0.73
CA PRO A 137 14.24 0.35 1.65
C PRO A 137 13.41 -0.14 2.86
N LYS A 138 13.28 -1.47 3.06
CA LYS A 138 12.24 -2.05 3.94
C LYS A 138 12.70 -2.43 5.35
N LEU A 139 13.99 -2.67 5.58
CA LEU A 139 14.42 -3.31 6.82
C LEU A 139 15.82 -2.87 7.26
N VAL A 140 15.96 -2.59 8.56
CA VAL A 140 17.23 -2.57 9.28
C VAL A 140 17.12 -3.46 10.51
N ASN A 141 18.04 -4.40 10.67
CA ASN A 141 18.14 -5.22 11.87
C ASN A 141 19.53 -5.08 12.49
N ILE A 142 19.56 -4.63 13.74
CA ILE A 142 20.77 -4.43 14.52
C ILE A 142 20.96 -5.61 15.45
N VAL A 143 22.10 -6.27 15.33
CA VAL A 143 22.47 -7.41 16.16
C VAL A 143 23.39 -6.92 17.27
N ILE A 144 23.01 -7.20 18.52
CA ILE A 144 23.78 -6.91 19.74
C ILE A 144 24.33 -8.19 20.38
#